data_AF-A0A3N7I4J0-F1
#
_entry.id   AF-A0A3N7I4J0-F1
#
_cell.length_a   1.000
_cell.length_b   1.000
_cell.length_c   1.000
_cell.angle_alpha   90.00
_cell.angle_beta   90.00
_cell.angle_gamma   90.00
#
_symmetry.space_group_name_H-M   'P 1'
#
loop_
_entity.id
_entity.type
_entity.pdbx_description
1 polymer ?
#
loop_
_entity_poly.entity_id
_entity_poly.type
_entity_poly.pdbx_seq_one_letter_code
_entity_poly.pdbx_strand_id
1 'polypeptide(L)'
;MSNALAIAAVTAILRDRLNDGLLNANLDSIGQFRVTSSPPDRLEDDAEPANRLNIYLWNVTRNAAWSSQRLPARSASGARIDNPWLALDLHYILTATGAEDLNAEILLGYGMQVLHETPVLTRADIRASLGGADPAVDASLLPAPLRLLVAADLAEQFEQIRVTQAVPESRDLGQIEALSNIWSAFSAPLRASALYQVACVLIESRRPARSALPVLTIGGRTAPLQAPRILRVAALPGGAGTLPDPMAAILPGSWVAAEGTALAAERMRVMLGGRSIPVAAANVDARRIDLQLPADQPAGIARLMVDHLFQPAPGQAERLWESSNALPFAIAPVVTAVARAGTVAAGRFTGSVTLTLGHPVGERQTAALLFNPLPGGSAPAFSVPARLVEGSTDRIRADLAGVVAADYVVRAEIDGAASLPTLGPQGFDGPVADLDP
;
A
#
# COMPACT_ATOMS: atom_id res chain seq x y z
N MET A 1 15.56 -25.47 21.79
CA MET A 1 14.62 -25.98 20.78
C MET A 1 15.19 -27.19 20.09
N SER A 2 14.37 -28.23 19.96
CA SER A 2 14.74 -29.54 19.44
C SER A 2 14.94 -29.55 17.91
N ASN A 3 15.76 -30.50 17.45
CA ASN A 3 16.07 -30.68 16.03
C ASN A 3 15.42 -31.96 15.46
N ALA A 4 15.80 -32.33 14.22
CA ALA A 4 15.22 -33.47 13.51
C ALA A 4 15.35 -34.83 14.23
N LEU A 5 16.28 -34.97 15.19
CA LEU A 5 16.48 -36.18 15.98
C LEU A 5 15.44 -36.36 17.10
N ALA A 6 14.57 -35.37 17.31
CA ALA A 6 13.58 -35.37 18.38
C ALA A 6 12.66 -36.61 18.36
N ILE A 7 12.22 -37.07 17.19
CA ILE A 7 11.33 -38.23 17.08
C ILE A 7 12.04 -39.50 17.57
N ALA A 8 13.28 -39.71 17.15
CA ALA A 8 14.07 -40.86 17.58
C ALA A 8 14.41 -40.78 19.08
N ALA A 9 14.69 -39.58 19.58
CA ALA A 9 14.93 -39.35 21.01
C ALA A 9 13.70 -39.69 21.85
N VAL A 10 12.50 -39.29 21.44
CA VAL A 10 11.25 -39.64 22.13
C VAL A 10 11.06 -41.16 22.19
N THR A 11 11.24 -41.87 21.08
CA THR A 11 11.13 -43.34 21.06
C THR A 11 12.14 -44.00 22.00
N ALA A 12 13.39 -43.52 22.02
CA ALA A 12 14.42 -44.04 22.93
C ALA A 12 14.05 -43.81 24.40
N ILE A 13 13.54 -42.63 24.74
CA ILE A 13 13.12 -42.28 26.11
C ILE A 13 11.95 -43.15 26.57
N LEU A 14 10.96 -43.37 25.71
CA LEU A 14 9.83 -44.24 26.07
C LEU A 14 10.27 -45.68 26.26
N ARG A 15 11.18 -46.18 25.42
CA ARG A 15 11.74 -47.53 25.56
C ARG A 15 12.51 -47.69 26.86
N ASP A 16 13.36 -46.72 27.19
CA ASP A 16 14.15 -46.69 28.42
C ASP A 16 13.25 -46.64 29.66
N ARG A 17 12.22 -45.77 29.63
CA ARG A 17 11.21 -45.66 30.70
C ARG A 17 10.45 -46.96 30.94
N LEU A 18 10.01 -47.62 29.87
CA LEU A 18 9.36 -48.92 29.98
C LEU A 18 10.31 -49.98 30.53
N ASN A 19 11.58 -49.97 30.12
CA ASN A 19 12.58 -50.89 30.62
C ASN A 19 12.84 -50.70 32.13
N ASP A 20 13.06 -49.47 32.57
CA ASP A 20 13.26 -49.14 33.98
C ASP A 20 12.03 -49.46 34.82
N GLY A 21 10.83 -49.14 34.31
CA GLY A 21 9.57 -49.44 34.99
C GLY A 21 9.34 -50.94 35.20
N LEU A 22 9.63 -51.76 34.18
CA LEU A 22 9.52 -53.22 34.28
C LEU A 22 10.58 -53.82 35.20
N LEU A 23 11.82 -53.30 35.19
CA LEU A 23 12.88 -53.73 36.11
C LEU A 23 12.50 -53.43 37.57
N ASN A 24 11.94 -52.25 37.85
CA ASN A 24 11.51 -51.87 39.20
C ASN A 24 10.30 -52.67 39.70
N ALA A 25 9.52 -53.26 38.81
CA ALA A 25 8.38 -54.12 39.14
C ALA A 25 8.78 -55.54 39.59
N ASN A 26 10.07 -55.91 39.56
CA ASN A 26 10.60 -57.22 39.97
C ASN A 26 9.88 -58.40 39.32
N LEU A 27 9.82 -58.42 37.99
CA LEU A 27 9.12 -59.43 37.18
C LEU A 27 9.91 -60.75 37.03
N ASP A 28 10.69 -61.17 38.03
CA ASP A 28 11.53 -62.36 37.96
C ASP A 28 10.70 -63.65 37.70
N SER A 29 9.42 -63.64 38.10
CA SER A 29 8.50 -64.78 37.96
C SER A 29 8.11 -65.09 36.51
N ILE A 30 8.17 -64.12 35.60
CA ILE A 30 7.84 -64.35 34.18
C ILE A 30 9.09 -64.66 33.34
N GLY A 31 10.29 -64.64 33.95
CA GLY A 31 11.57 -64.91 33.28
C GLY A 31 12.16 -63.69 32.56
N GLN A 32 13.13 -63.92 31.67
CA GLN A 32 13.80 -62.84 30.95
C GLN A 32 12.82 -62.13 30.01
N PHE A 33 12.82 -60.80 30.04
CA PHE A 33 12.04 -59.96 29.13
C PHE A 33 12.92 -58.95 28.39
N ARG A 34 12.42 -58.43 27.27
CA ARG A 34 13.10 -57.37 26.51
C ARG A 34 12.13 -56.28 26.10
N VAL A 35 12.56 -55.02 26.23
CA VAL A 35 11.85 -53.87 25.65
C VAL A 35 12.43 -53.49 24.30
N THR A 36 11.60 -53.44 23.26
CA THR A 36 11.99 -53.10 21.88
C THR A 36 11.16 -51.96 21.30
N SER A 37 11.59 -51.43 20.16
CA SER A 37 10.85 -50.42 19.40
C SER A 37 10.85 -50.74 17.90
N SER A 38 10.68 -52.01 17.58
CA SER A 38 10.73 -52.54 16.21
C SER A 38 9.34 -52.56 15.58
N PRO A 39 9.27 -52.52 14.24
CA PRO A 39 8.05 -52.84 13.49
C PRO A 39 7.42 -54.18 13.94
N PRO A 40 6.07 -54.29 14.02
CA PRO A 40 5.40 -55.49 14.52
C PRO A 40 5.64 -56.79 13.72
N ASP A 41 5.93 -56.70 12.42
CA ASP A 41 6.31 -57.83 11.55
C ASP A 41 7.61 -58.50 12.00
N ARG A 42 8.57 -57.72 12.51
CA ARG A 42 9.86 -58.21 13.01
C ARG A 42 9.80 -58.76 14.44
N LEU A 43 8.62 -58.86 15.02
CA LEU A 43 8.44 -59.48 16.33
C LEU A 43 8.38 -61.01 16.24
N GLU A 44 8.26 -61.57 15.03
CA GLU A 44 8.12 -63.01 14.78
C GLU A 44 9.44 -63.73 14.48
N ASP A 45 10.53 -62.99 14.29
CA ASP A 45 11.83 -63.51 13.85
C ASP A 45 12.60 -64.32 14.92
N ASP A 46 12.05 -64.48 16.12
CA ASP A 46 12.68 -65.28 17.17
C ASP A 46 12.30 -66.77 17.01
N ALA A 47 13.29 -67.65 16.97
CA ALA A 47 13.09 -69.10 16.87
C ALA A 47 12.37 -69.72 18.10
N GLU A 48 12.31 -68.98 19.21
CA GLU A 48 11.68 -69.37 20.47
C GLU A 48 10.76 -68.24 20.96
N PRO A 49 9.58 -68.54 21.54
CA PRO A 49 8.67 -67.53 22.04
C PRO A 49 9.30 -66.79 23.22
N ALA A 50 9.43 -65.46 23.12
CA ALA A 50 10.09 -64.62 24.10
C ALA A 50 9.15 -63.57 24.72
N ASN A 51 9.36 -63.27 26.00
CA ASN A 51 8.68 -62.18 26.69
C ASN A 51 9.20 -60.83 26.17
N ARG A 52 8.35 -60.07 25.50
CA ARG A 52 8.74 -58.80 24.87
C ARG A 52 7.65 -57.76 25.05
N LEU A 53 8.08 -56.55 25.42
CA LEU A 53 7.24 -55.36 25.37
C LEU A 53 7.77 -54.45 24.27
N ASN A 54 6.96 -54.13 23.26
CA ASN A 54 7.40 -53.37 22.11
C ASN A 54 6.61 -52.07 21.98
N ILE A 55 7.29 -50.95 21.82
CA ILE A 55 6.67 -49.65 21.55
C ILE A 55 7.06 -49.15 20.16
N TYR A 56 6.09 -49.09 19.25
CA TYR A 56 6.32 -48.79 17.84
C TYR A 56 5.60 -47.50 17.41
N LEU A 57 6.34 -46.59 16.76
CA LEU A 57 5.78 -45.38 16.15
C LEU A 57 5.15 -45.75 14.81
N TRP A 58 3.82 -45.71 14.72
CA TRP A 58 3.10 -46.11 13.51
C TRP A 58 2.56 -44.93 12.70
N ASN A 59 2.33 -43.78 13.33
CA ASN A 59 1.82 -42.59 12.65
C ASN A 59 2.37 -41.30 13.29
N VAL A 60 2.47 -40.25 12.49
CA VAL A 60 2.91 -38.92 12.89
C VAL A 60 1.97 -37.89 12.28
N THR A 61 1.28 -37.12 13.12
CA THR A 61 0.33 -36.09 12.66
C THR A 61 0.78 -34.70 13.06
N ARG A 62 0.28 -33.69 12.36
CA ARG A 62 0.53 -32.28 12.70
C ARG A 62 -0.25 -31.90 13.96
N ASN A 63 0.42 -31.34 14.95
CA ASN A 63 -0.25 -30.84 16.16
C ASN A 63 -1.00 -29.53 15.84
N ALA A 64 -2.33 -29.55 15.89
CA ALA A 64 -3.17 -28.41 15.50
C ALA A 64 -2.95 -27.16 16.37
N ALA A 65 -2.62 -27.33 17.65
CA ALA A 65 -2.48 -26.23 18.61
C ALA A 65 -1.24 -25.36 18.36
N TRP A 66 -0.13 -25.97 17.94
CA TRP A 66 1.17 -25.27 17.81
C TRP A 66 1.57 -24.98 16.36
N SER A 67 0.98 -25.69 15.41
CA SER A 67 1.47 -25.69 14.03
C SER A 67 1.19 -24.42 13.24
N SER A 68 0.34 -23.52 13.74
CA SER A 68 0.01 -22.23 13.12
C SER A 68 0.58 -21.02 13.88
N GLN A 69 1.36 -21.24 14.95
CA GLN A 69 1.88 -20.13 15.77
C GLN A 69 3.03 -19.36 15.12
N ARG A 70 3.82 -20.01 14.26
CA ARG A 70 4.93 -19.37 13.53
C ARG A 70 4.80 -19.64 12.05
N LEU A 71 4.73 -18.57 11.26
CA LEU A 71 4.65 -18.64 9.81
C LEU A 71 6.06 -18.66 9.21
N PRO A 72 6.25 -19.28 8.03
CA PRO A 72 7.52 -19.24 7.29
C PRO A 72 7.77 -17.84 6.68
N ALA A 73 7.94 -16.82 7.52
CA ALA A 73 8.08 -15.44 7.10
C ALA A 73 9.43 -15.16 6.42
N ARG A 74 9.37 -14.42 5.31
CA ARG A 74 10.54 -13.97 4.54
C ARG A 74 10.50 -12.47 4.29
N SER A 75 11.67 -11.87 4.16
CA SER A 75 11.82 -10.47 3.77
C SER A 75 11.49 -10.27 2.29
N ALA A 76 11.35 -9.01 1.88
CA ALA A 76 11.21 -8.64 0.47
C ALA A 76 12.39 -9.13 -0.40
N SER A 77 13.58 -9.30 0.17
CA SER A 77 14.76 -9.88 -0.49
C SER A 77 14.81 -11.42 -0.45
N GLY A 78 13.78 -12.08 0.07
CA GLY A 78 13.70 -13.54 0.18
C GLY A 78 14.47 -14.15 1.37
N ALA A 79 15.12 -13.33 2.20
CA ALA A 79 15.83 -13.78 3.39
C ALA A 79 14.86 -14.25 4.48
N ARG A 80 15.28 -15.21 5.30
CA ARG A 80 14.44 -15.75 6.37
C ARG A 80 14.32 -14.75 7.53
N ILE A 81 13.09 -14.44 7.92
CA ILE A 81 12.77 -13.58 9.07
C ILE A 81 12.42 -14.44 10.29
N ASP A 82 11.81 -15.60 10.07
CA ASP A 82 11.40 -16.48 11.16
C ASP A 82 11.67 -17.96 10.87
N ASN A 83 11.85 -18.76 11.92
CA ASN A 83 11.99 -20.21 11.85
C ASN A 83 10.71 -20.88 12.37
N PRO A 84 9.80 -21.35 11.50
CA PRO A 84 8.58 -21.99 11.95
C PRO A 84 8.87 -23.33 12.65
N TRP A 85 8.03 -23.68 13.62
CA TRP A 85 8.07 -24.98 14.27
C TRP A 85 7.34 -26.03 13.44
N LEU A 86 7.96 -27.19 13.26
CA LEU A 86 7.26 -28.39 12.86
C LEU A 86 6.72 -29.04 14.14
N ALA A 87 5.45 -28.77 14.45
CA ALA A 87 4.76 -29.31 15.61
C ALA A 87 4.06 -30.63 15.28
N LEU A 88 4.40 -31.68 16.01
CA LEU A 88 4.01 -33.05 15.74
C LEU A 88 3.37 -33.71 16.96
N ASP A 89 2.40 -34.58 16.68
CA ASP A 89 1.88 -35.58 17.59
C ASP A 89 2.32 -36.96 17.08
N LEU A 90 2.96 -37.73 17.96
CA LEU A 90 3.52 -39.04 17.62
C LEU A 90 2.59 -40.13 18.15
N HIS A 91 2.15 -41.03 17.27
CA HIS A 91 1.22 -42.11 17.62
C HIS A 91 1.96 -43.44 17.73
N TYR A 92 1.98 -43.96 18.95
CA TYR A 92 2.64 -45.21 19.31
C TYR A 92 1.62 -46.33 19.53
N ILE A 93 2.04 -47.55 19.24
CA ILE A 93 1.36 -48.77 19.65
C ILE A 93 2.29 -49.55 20.57
N LEU A 94 1.79 -49.85 21.77
CA LEU A 94 2.43 -50.72 22.75
C LEU A 94 1.90 -52.14 22.51
N THR A 95 2.77 -53.10 22.22
CA THR A 95 2.42 -54.48 21.94
C THR A 95 3.20 -55.43 22.85
N ALA A 96 2.55 -56.46 23.37
CA ALA A 96 3.20 -57.44 24.24
C ALA A 96 3.20 -58.84 23.62
N THR A 97 4.30 -59.57 23.83
CA THR A 97 4.42 -61.00 23.54
C THR A 97 4.90 -61.73 24.79
N GLY A 98 4.44 -62.97 24.98
CA GLY A 98 4.79 -63.81 26.12
C GLY A 98 5.29 -65.17 25.65
N ALA A 99 6.22 -65.75 26.40
CA ALA A 99 6.69 -67.11 26.22
C ALA A 99 5.68 -68.15 26.76
N GLU A 100 4.99 -67.79 27.86
CA GLU A 100 4.00 -68.61 28.55
C GLU A 100 2.66 -67.86 28.66
N ASP A 101 1.63 -68.57 29.08
CA ASP A 101 0.30 -68.02 29.35
C ASP A 101 0.38 -66.83 30.32
N LEU A 102 -0.41 -65.79 30.09
CA LEU A 102 -0.51 -64.57 30.89
C LEU A 102 0.72 -63.65 30.88
N ASN A 103 1.89 -64.10 30.42
CA ASN A 103 3.09 -63.25 30.42
C ASN A 103 2.91 -61.99 29.54
N ALA A 104 2.20 -62.11 28.42
CA ALA A 104 1.91 -60.97 27.55
C ALA A 104 0.99 -59.95 28.23
N GLU A 105 -0.06 -60.41 28.90
CA GLU A 105 -1.02 -59.59 29.64
C GLU A 105 -0.37 -58.92 30.85
N ILE A 106 0.48 -59.64 31.59
CA ILE A 106 1.26 -59.10 32.71
C ILE A 106 2.17 -57.98 32.21
N LEU A 107 2.95 -58.21 31.16
CA LEU A 107 3.83 -57.20 30.58
C LEU A 107 3.06 -55.98 30.07
N LEU A 108 1.92 -56.19 29.41
CA LEU A 108 1.08 -55.11 28.91
C LEU A 108 0.51 -54.28 30.07
N GLY A 109 0.01 -54.93 31.12
CA GLY A 109 -0.53 -54.28 32.31
C GLY A 109 0.49 -53.38 33.00
N TYR A 110 1.70 -53.90 33.26
CA TYR A 110 2.78 -53.11 33.84
C TYR A 110 3.25 -51.99 32.91
N GLY A 111 3.40 -52.26 31.60
CA GLY A 111 3.76 -51.23 30.63
C GLY A 111 2.74 -50.08 30.58
N MET A 112 1.44 -50.42 30.64
CA MET A 112 0.38 -49.41 30.70
C MET A 112 0.38 -48.63 32.00
N GLN A 113 0.64 -49.28 33.13
CA GLN A 113 0.76 -48.63 34.43
C GLN A 113 1.92 -47.62 34.44
N VAL A 114 3.10 -48.01 33.95
CA VAL A 114 4.27 -47.12 33.87
C VAL A 114 3.93 -45.85 33.07
N LEU A 115 3.33 -45.99 31.88
CA LEU A 115 2.97 -44.83 31.06
C LEU A 115 1.83 -43.99 31.66
N HIS A 116 0.97 -44.58 32.49
CA HIS A 116 -0.10 -43.86 33.20
C HIS A 116 0.43 -43.06 34.39
N GLU A 117 1.40 -43.60 35.12
CA GLU A 117 2.03 -42.96 36.27
C GLU A 117 3.02 -41.86 35.85
N THR A 118 3.60 -41.96 34.64
CA THR A 118 4.49 -40.93 34.06
C THR A 118 3.92 -40.29 32.80
N PRO A 119 2.80 -39.54 32.88
CA PRO A 119 2.14 -38.96 31.70
C PRO A 119 2.88 -37.75 31.14
N VAL A 120 3.92 -37.26 31.79
CA VAL A 120 4.73 -36.11 31.35
C VAL A 120 6.20 -36.48 31.40
N LEU A 121 6.90 -36.35 30.27
CA LEU A 121 8.34 -36.50 30.20
C LEU A 121 8.99 -35.19 30.69
N THR A 122 9.49 -35.19 31.92
CA THR A 122 10.14 -34.01 32.48
C THR A 122 11.52 -33.81 31.86
N ARG A 123 12.06 -32.58 31.97
CA ARG A 123 13.41 -32.28 31.46
C ARG A 123 14.50 -33.12 32.14
N ALA A 124 14.34 -33.41 33.43
CA ALA A 124 15.27 -34.25 34.17
C ALA A 124 15.24 -35.69 33.62
N ASP A 125 14.04 -36.21 33.35
CA ASP A 125 13.83 -37.54 32.80
C ASP A 125 14.45 -37.71 31.41
N ILE A 126 14.24 -36.72 30.54
CA ILE A 126 14.82 -36.69 29.19
C ILE A 126 16.34 -36.69 29.26
N ARG A 127 16.94 -35.91 30.15
CA ARG A 127 18.40 -35.84 30.31
C ARG A 127 18.96 -37.14 30.87
N ALA A 128 18.33 -37.72 31.89
CA ALA A 128 18.74 -38.99 32.47
C ALA A 128 18.73 -40.12 31.43
N SER A 129 17.64 -40.23 30.66
CA SER A 129 17.45 -41.27 29.65
C SER A 129 18.38 -41.16 28.45
N LEU A 130 18.73 -39.92 28.05
CA LEU A 130 19.67 -39.67 26.96
C LEU A 130 21.15 -39.68 27.42
N GLY A 131 21.46 -40.11 28.65
CA GLY A 131 22.84 -40.22 29.15
C GLY A 131 23.48 -38.90 29.60
N GLY A 132 22.67 -37.87 29.83
CA GLY A 132 23.06 -36.58 30.42
C GLY A 132 22.81 -36.49 31.93
N ALA A 133 22.89 -37.62 32.65
CA ALA A 133 22.86 -37.62 34.11
C ALA A 133 24.17 -37.04 34.68
N ASP A 134 24.09 -36.41 35.86
CA ASP A 134 25.24 -35.88 36.60
C ASP A 134 25.60 -36.89 37.73
N PRO A 135 26.85 -37.42 37.81
CA PRO A 135 28.00 -37.10 36.97
C PRO A 135 27.86 -37.65 35.55
N ALA A 136 28.32 -36.85 34.58
CA ALA A 136 28.29 -37.15 33.17
C ALA A 136 28.92 -38.53 32.90
N VAL A 137 28.09 -39.50 32.51
CA VAL A 137 28.57 -40.73 31.89
C VAL A 137 29.31 -40.29 30.62
N ASP A 138 30.58 -40.67 30.49
CA ASP A 138 31.37 -40.30 29.31
C ASP A 138 30.61 -40.74 28.06
N ALA A 139 30.17 -39.75 27.27
CA ALA A 139 29.40 -39.97 26.06
C ALA A 139 30.15 -40.86 25.05
N SER A 140 31.47 -41.07 25.23
CA SER A 140 32.26 -42.06 24.47
C SER A 140 31.85 -43.51 24.71
N LEU A 141 31.24 -43.84 25.86
CA LEU A 141 30.84 -45.18 26.29
C LEU A 141 29.42 -45.59 25.83
N LEU A 142 28.64 -44.64 25.32
CA LEU A 142 27.29 -44.90 24.81
C LEU A 142 27.36 -45.48 23.37
N PRO A 143 26.47 -46.44 23.01
CA PRO A 143 26.30 -46.89 21.63
C PRO A 143 26.12 -45.72 20.65
N ALA A 144 26.75 -45.79 19.48
CA ALA A 144 26.80 -44.70 18.50
C ALA A 144 25.43 -44.06 18.16
N PRO A 145 24.30 -44.79 18.08
CA PRO A 145 22.99 -44.19 17.87
C PRO A 145 22.52 -43.30 19.04
N LEU A 146 22.79 -43.69 20.29
CA LEU A 146 22.36 -42.94 21.48
C LEU A 146 23.15 -41.64 21.65
N ARG A 147 24.43 -41.64 21.26
CA ARG A 147 25.27 -40.42 21.23
C ARG A 147 24.69 -39.32 20.34
N LEU A 148 24.08 -39.70 19.22
CA LEU A 148 23.42 -38.74 18.31
C LEU A 148 22.15 -38.16 18.94
N LEU A 149 21.43 -38.93 19.76
CA LEU A 149 20.18 -38.48 20.38
C LEU A 149 20.39 -37.44 21.49
N VAL A 150 21.55 -37.42 22.14
CA VAL A 150 21.93 -36.34 23.08
C VAL A 150 21.87 -34.97 22.39
N ALA A 151 22.25 -34.93 21.10
CA ALA A 151 22.20 -33.71 20.30
C ALA A 151 20.77 -33.32 19.87
N ALA A 152 19.73 -34.07 20.24
CA ALA A 152 18.34 -33.73 19.90
C ALA A 152 17.82 -32.48 20.62
N ASP A 153 18.47 -32.07 21.72
CA ASP A 153 18.13 -30.90 22.55
C ASP A 153 16.64 -30.88 22.98
N LEU A 154 16.07 -32.07 23.17
CA LEU A 154 14.65 -32.27 23.47
C LEU A 154 14.24 -31.67 24.82
N ALA A 155 15.15 -31.71 25.81
CA ALA A 155 14.94 -31.08 27.11
C ALA A 155 14.83 -29.53 27.03
N GLU A 156 15.42 -28.93 25.99
CA GLU A 156 15.43 -27.48 25.75
C GLU A 156 14.23 -27.03 24.90
N GLN A 157 13.26 -27.91 24.68
CA GLN A 157 11.98 -27.56 24.08
C GLN A 157 11.14 -26.71 25.08
N PHE A 158 10.39 -25.75 24.54
CA PHE A 158 9.52 -24.87 25.31
C PHE A 158 8.38 -25.65 25.99
N GLU A 159 7.60 -26.41 25.21
CA GLU A 159 6.47 -27.22 25.69
C GLU A 159 6.95 -28.58 26.20
N GLN A 160 6.36 -29.08 27.29
CA GLN A 160 6.63 -30.43 27.80
C GLN A 160 5.96 -31.50 26.95
N ILE A 161 6.59 -32.67 26.88
CA ILE A 161 6.07 -33.81 26.13
C ILE A 161 5.17 -34.63 27.04
N ARG A 162 3.91 -34.78 26.65
CA ARG A 162 2.88 -35.55 27.35
C ARG A 162 2.63 -36.86 26.62
N VAL A 163 2.48 -37.92 27.40
CA VAL A 163 2.10 -39.25 26.95
C VAL A 163 0.67 -39.47 27.43
N THR A 164 -0.24 -39.71 26.49
CA THR A 164 -1.66 -39.96 26.77
C THR A 164 -2.10 -41.23 26.08
N GLN A 165 -2.93 -42.02 26.74
CA GLN A 165 -3.56 -43.16 26.08
C GLN A 165 -4.43 -42.65 24.93
N ALA A 166 -4.20 -43.17 23.73
CA ALA A 166 -4.98 -42.83 22.55
C ALA A 166 -6.18 -43.78 22.45
N VAL A 167 -7.36 -43.21 22.30
CA VAL A 167 -8.56 -43.96 21.96
C VAL A 167 -8.89 -43.59 20.51
N PRO A 168 -9.03 -44.56 19.60
CA PRO A 168 -9.50 -44.28 18.25
C PRO A 168 -10.82 -43.51 18.31
N GLU A 169 -10.98 -42.47 17.49
CA GLU A 169 -12.10 -41.51 17.57
C GLU A 169 -13.49 -42.16 17.38
N SER A 170 -13.55 -43.42 16.93
CA SER A 170 -14.78 -44.17 16.74
C SER A 170 -15.13 -45.00 17.99
N ARG A 171 -15.93 -44.41 18.89
CA ARG A 171 -16.29 -44.98 20.21
C ARG A 171 -17.16 -46.25 20.21
N ASP A 172 -17.71 -46.68 19.07
CA ASP A 172 -18.74 -47.74 19.05
C ASP A 172 -18.27 -49.05 18.38
N LEU A 173 -18.19 -49.11 17.04
CA LEU A 173 -17.73 -50.30 16.28
C LEU A 173 -16.36 -50.10 15.58
N GLY A 174 -16.00 -48.85 15.29
CA GLY A 174 -14.82 -48.54 14.49
C GLY A 174 -13.48 -48.72 15.21
N GLN A 175 -13.46 -48.87 16.54
CA GLN A 175 -12.20 -49.13 17.27
C GLN A 175 -11.60 -50.50 16.89
N ILE A 176 -12.44 -51.54 16.85
CA ILE A 176 -12.02 -52.91 16.48
C ILE A 176 -11.63 -52.95 15.00
N GLU A 177 -12.42 -52.32 14.14
CA GLU A 177 -12.12 -52.20 12.71
C GLU A 177 -10.81 -51.42 12.45
N ALA A 178 -10.60 -50.30 13.15
CA ALA A 178 -9.37 -49.52 13.04
C ALA A 178 -8.14 -50.31 13.50
N LEU A 179 -8.24 -51.02 14.63
CA LEU A 179 -7.16 -51.91 15.08
C LEU A 179 -6.91 -53.04 14.07
N SER A 180 -7.96 -53.69 13.57
CA SER A 180 -7.85 -54.72 12.53
C SER A 180 -7.16 -54.18 11.28
N ASN A 181 -7.50 -52.96 10.83
CA ASN A 181 -6.88 -52.31 9.68
C ASN A 181 -5.40 -51.96 9.93
N ILE A 182 -5.08 -51.44 11.11
CA ILE A 182 -3.69 -51.12 11.50
C ILE A 182 -2.82 -52.39 11.50
N TRP A 183 -3.30 -53.46 12.14
CA TRP A 183 -2.57 -54.73 12.20
C TRP A 183 -2.48 -55.42 10.83
N SER A 184 -3.53 -55.35 10.02
CA SER A 184 -3.48 -55.82 8.63
C SER A 184 -2.42 -55.08 7.81
N ALA A 185 -2.26 -53.77 8.03
CA ALA A 185 -1.23 -52.98 7.36
C ALA A 185 0.20 -53.37 7.78
N PHE A 186 0.38 -53.86 9.01
CA PHE A 186 1.67 -54.39 9.46
C PHE A 186 1.99 -55.80 8.94
N SER A 187 1.03 -56.48 8.30
CA SER A 187 1.17 -57.89 7.89
C SER A 187 1.57 -58.81 9.07
N ALA A 188 1.10 -58.48 10.28
CA ALA A 188 1.39 -59.22 11.50
C ALA A 188 0.08 -59.64 12.19
N PRO A 189 0.04 -60.79 12.89
CA PRO A 189 -1.15 -61.22 13.63
C PRO A 189 -1.46 -60.24 14.76
N LEU A 190 -2.75 -60.03 15.04
CA LEU A 190 -3.22 -59.17 16.11
C LEU A 190 -2.74 -59.69 17.48
N ARG A 191 -2.10 -58.82 18.26
CA ARG A 191 -1.62 -59.12 19.62
C ARG A 191 -2.20 -58.15 20.65
N ALA A 192 -2.10 -58.53 21.92
CA ALA A 192 -2.48 -57.66 23.04
C ALA A 192 -1.72 -56.32 22.91
N SER A 193 -2.49 -55.23 22.77
CA SER A 193 -1.92 -53.93 22.45
C SER A 193 -2.73 -52.75 22.99
N ALA A 194 -2.03 -51.63 23.20
CA ALA A 194 -2.58 -50.36 23.63
C ALA A 194 -2.03 -49.22 22.78
N LEU A 195 -2.86 -48.23 22.46
CA LEU A 195 -2.47 -47.07 21.66
C LEU A 195 -2.12 -45.89 22.57
N TYR A 196 -1.09 -45.15 22.18
CA TYR A 196 -0.62 -43.96 22.88
C TYR A 196 -0.38 -42.82 21.90
N GLN A 197 -0.69 -41.61 22.32
CA GLN A 197 -0.34 -40.38 21.63
C GLN A 197 0.65 -39.61 22.49
N VAL A 198 1.72 -39.13 21.86
CA VAL A 198 2.76 -38.33 22.49
C VAL A 198 2.77 -36.94 21.87
N ALA A 199 2.42 -35.93 22.67
CA ALA A 199 2.21 -34.54 22.25
C ALA A 199 2.86 -33.56 23.24
N CYS A 200 3.52 -32.48 22.85
CA CYS A 200 3.79 -31.96 21.52
C CYS A 200 5.30 -32.02 21.25
N VAL A 201 5.70 -32.57 20.11
CA VAL A 201 7.11 -32.57 19.67
C VAL A 201 7.31 -31.43 18.68
N LEU A 202 8.19 -30.49 19.01
CA LEU A 202 8.48 -29.30 18.23
C LEU A 202 9.87 -29.42 17.60
N ILE A 203 9.95 -29.41 16.28
CA ILE A 203 11.23 -29.43 15.56
C ILE A 203 11.46 -28.06 14.92
N GLU A 204 12.63 -27.47 15.17
CA GLU A 204 13.00 -26.16 14.63
C GLU A 204 14.35 -26.21 13.89
N SER A 205 14.45 -25.45 12.80
CA SER A 205 15.69 -25.26 12.06
C SER A 205 16.55 -24.18 12.72
N ARG A 206 17.82 -24.47 13.04
CA ARG A 206 18.77 -23.51 13.63
C ARG A 206 19.44 -22.56 12.61
N ARG A 207 18.73 -22.14 11.57
CA ARG A 207 19.30 -21.19 10.59
C ARG A 207 19.16 -19.76 11.12
N PRO A 208 20.15 -18.88 10.88
CA PRO A 208 20.06 -17.49 11.30
C PRO A 208 18.85 -16.82 10.63
N ALA A 209 18.02 -16.18 11.44
CA ALA A 209 16.89 -15.37 11.00
C ALA A 209 17.22 -13.90 11.24
N ARG A 210 16.93 -13.03 10.27
CA ARG A 210 17.10 -11.58 10.44
C ARG A 210 15.85 -10.99 11.05
N SER A 211 15.95 -10.47 12.27
CA SER A 211 14.87 -9.69 12.88
C SER A 211 14.69 -8.38 12.10
N ALA A 212 13.44 -8.03 11.81
CA ALA A 212 13.12 -6.76 11.17
C ALA A 212 13.36 -5.61 12.17
N LEU A 213 13.85 -4.47 11.65
CA LEU A 213 13.94 -3.26 12.46
C LEU A 213 12.54 -2.74 12.79
N PRO A 214 12.32 -2.11 13.96
CA PRO A 214 11.06 -1.44 14.27
C PRO A 214 10.72 -0.39 13.21
N VAL A 215 9.44 -0.30 12.85
CA VAL A 215 8.97 0.75 11.95
C VAL A 215 9.07 2.09 12.68
N LEU A 216 9.89 3.01 12.16
CA LEU A 216 10.13 4.32 12.79
C LEU A 216 8.95 5.29 12.61
N THR A 217 8.34 5.30 11.43
CA THR A 217 7.22 6.19 11.09
C THR A 217 6.28 5.49 10.13
N ILE A 218 4.98 5.52 10.41
CA ILE A 218 3.95 5.14 9.46
C ILE A 218 3.59 6.40 8.69
N GLY A 219 3.98 6.47 7.42
CA GLY A 219 3.70 7.62 6.56
C GLY A 219 2.26 7.60 6.04
N GLY A 220 1.58 8.74 6.10
CA GLY A 220 0.27 8.96 5.49
C GLY A 220 -0.37 10.25 6.01
N ARG A 221 -0.67 11.20 5.11
CA ARG A 221 -1.46 12.39 5.45
C ARG A 221 -2.82 12.23 4.80
N THR A 222 -3.86 12.08 5.62
CA THR A 222 -5.24 12.08 5.18
C THR A 222 -5.83 13.45 5.48
N ALA A 223 -6.27 14.17 4.46
CA ALA A 223 -7.04 15.40 4.60
C ALA A 223 -8.32 15.29 3.75
N PRO A 224 -9.44 15.89 4.19
CA PRO A 224 -10.64 15.95 3.36
C PRO A 224 -10.35 16.75 2.08
N LEU A 225 -10.83 16.29 0.93
CA LEU A 225 -10.89 17.12 -0.28
C LEU A 225 -11.83 18.31 -0.02
N GLN A 226 -11.38 19.52 -0.32
CA GLN A 226 -12.21 20.72 -0.18
C GLN A 226 -12.88 21.14 -1.47
N ALA A 227 -12.43 20.62 -2.63
CA ALA A 227 -12.94 20.92 -3.96
C ALA A 227 -13.05 22.44 -4.21
N PRO A 228 -11.92 23.16 -4.33
CA PRO A 228 -11.91 24.60 -4.59
C PRO A 228 -12.75 24.93 -5.82
N ARG A 229 -13.55 26.00 -5.77
CA ARG A 229 -14.38 26.41 -6.90
C ARG A 229 -14.41 27.92 -7.05
N ILE A 230 -14.02 28.41 -8.21
CA ILE A 230 -14.09 29.82 -8.58
C ILE A 230 -15.48 30.06 -9.20
N LEU A 231 -16.23 30.98 -8.62
CA LEU A 231 -17.58 31.34 -9.06
C LEU A 231 -17.55 32.57 -9.98
N ARG A 232 -16.67 33.53 -9.70
CA ARG A 232 -16.60 34.81 -10.43
C ARG A 232 -15.19 35.39 -10.42
N VAL A 233 -14.84 36.08 -11.50
CA VAL A 233 -13.70 37.02 -11.52
C VAL A 233 -14.26 38.41 -11.81
N ALA A 234 -13.89 39.40 -11.00
CA ALA A 234 -14.29 40.80 -11.17
C ALA A 234 -13.09 41.72 -11.05
N ALA A 235 -13.16 42.90 -11.68
CA ALA A 235 -12.09 43.89 -11.60
C ALA A 235 -12.05 44.53 -10.20
N LEU A 236 -10.85 44.93 -9.77
CA LEU A 236 -10.60 45.69 -8.55
C LEU A 236 -9.94 47.03 -8.89
N PRO A 237 -10.73 48.06 -9.27
CA PRO A 237 -10.17 49.36 -9.65
C PRO A 237 -9.34 50.02 -8.53
N GLY A 238 -9.71 49.78 -7.26
CA GLY A 238 -9.02 50.32 -6.09
C GLY A 238 -7.86 49.46 -5.58
N GLY A 239 -7.56 48.32 -6.22
CA GLY A 239 -6.50 47.40 -5.81
C GLY A 239 -6.95 46.31 -4.83
N ALA A 240 -5.97 45.62 -4.23
CA ALA A 240 -6.22 44.55 -3.28
C ALA A 240 -7.05 45.03 -2.08
N GLY A 241 -8.03 44.25 -1.66
CA GLY A 241 -8.90 44.54 -0.52
C GLY A 241 -10.06 45.50 -0.80
N THR A 242 -10.14 46.12 -1.99
CA THR A 242 -11.28 47.00 -2.31
C THR A 242 -12.52 46.23 -2.74
N LEU A 243 -13.66 46.91 -2.87
CA LEU A 243 -14.87 46.28 -3.39
C LEU A 243 -14.70 45.93 -4.88
N PRO A 244 -15.04 44.70 -5.30
CA PRO A 244 -15.01 44.32 -6.71
C PRO A 244 -16.11 45.05 -7.49
N ASP A 245 -15.75 45.53 -8.68
CA ASP A 245 -16.71 46.08 -9.64
C ASP A 245 -16.92 45.06 -10.76
N PRO A 246 -18.07 44.36 -10.80
CA PRO A 246 -18.35 43.38 -11.83
C PRO A 246 -18.64 43.98 -13.20
N MET A 247 -18.88 45.30 -13.29
CA MET A 247 -19.15 46.01 -14.55
C MET A 247 -17.89 46.65 -15.14
N ALA A 248 -16.86 46.86 -14.32
CA ALA A 248 -15.58 47.36 -14.80
C ALA A 248 -14.86 46.31 -15.67
N ALA A 249 -14.23 46.77 -16.76
CA ALA A 249 -13.45 45.89 -17.61
C ALA A 249 -12.14 45.48 -16.92
N ILE A 250 -11.75 44.23 -17.11
CA ILE A 250 -10.47 43.70 -16.62
C ILE A 250 -9.40 44.02 -17.65
N LEU A 251 -8.35 44.74 -17.25
CA LEU A 251 -7.24 45.14 -18.12
C LEU A 251 -5.98 44.34 -17.81
N PRO A 252 -5.05 44.17 -18.76
CA PRO A 252 -3.70 43.69 -18.46
C PRO A 252 -3.04 44.57 -17.38
N GLY A 253 -2.34 43.98 -16.42
CA GLY A 253 -1.73 44.72 -15.30
C GLY A 253 -2.67 45.09 -14.15
N SER A 254 -3.99 44.98 -14.33
CA SER A 254 -4.98 45.38 -13.32
C SER A 254 -5.16 44.33 -12.21
N TRP A 255 -5.73 44.76 -11.08
CA TRP A 255 -6.12 43.87 -9.99
C TRP A 255 -7.47 43.22 -10.29
N VAL A 256 -7.59 41.93 -9.95
CA VAL A 256 -8.83 41.17 -10.05
C VAL A 256 -9.11 40.41 -8.77
N ALA A 257 -10.40 40.33 -8.41
CA ALA A 257 -10.90 39.49 -7.33
C ALA A 257 -11.43 38.19 -7.93
N ALA A 258 -10.85 37.05 -7.53
CA ALA A 258 -11.39 35.73 -7.78
C ALA A 258 -12.21 35.30 -6.57
N GLU A 259 -13.53 35.21 -6.74
CA GLU A 259 -14.46 34.85 -5.68
C GLU A 259 -14.96 33.42 -5.85
N GLY A 260 -15.12 32.71 -4.74
CA GLY A 260 -15.41 31.29 -4.78
C GLY A 260 -15.58 30.64 -3.42
N THR A 261 -15.34 29.32 -3.39
CA THR A 261 -15.41 28.51 -2.18
C THR A 261 -14.13 27.69 -2.05
N ALA A 262 -13.65 27.57 -0.81
CA ALA A 262 -12.46 26.80 -0.44
C ALA A 262 -11.21 27.14 -1.28
N LEU A 263 -10.98 28.43 -1.56
CA LEU A 263 -9.86 28.86 -2.40
C LEU A 263 -8.52 28.88 -1.66
N ALA A 264 -8.53 28.88 -0.33
CA ALA A 264 -7.32 28.96 0.49
C ALA A 264 -6.88 27.57 0.97
N ALA A 265 -5.58 27.28 0.84
CA ALA A 265 -4.94 26.10 1.41
C ALA A 265 -3.53 26.44 1.93
N GLU A 266 -2.98 25.57 2.78
CA GLU A 266 -1.62 25.72 3.34
C GLU A 266 -0.56 25.89 2.25
N ARG A 267 -0.71 25.13 1.15
CA ARG A 267 0.09 25.27 -0.07
C ARG A 267 -0.85 25.33 -1.25
N MET A 268 -0.78 26.42 -2.00
CA MET A 268 -1.58 26.64 -3.19
C MET A 268 -0.80 27.41 -4.24
N ARG A 269 -1.26 27.32 -5.48
CA ARG A 269 -0.82 28.20 -6.56
C ARG A 269 -2.01 28.61 -7.42
N VAL A 270 -1.98 29.85 -7.91
CA VAL A 270 -2.99 30.37 -8.83
C VAL A 270 -2.42 30.30 -10.24
N MET A 271 -3.18 29.69 -11.13
CA MET A 271 -2.81 29.46 -12.53
C MET A 271 -3.67 30.33 -13.44
N LEU A 272 -3.02 31.18 -14.24
CA LEU A 272 -3.64 31.94 -15.33
C LEU A 272 -3.23 31.28 -16.65
N GLY A 273 -4.14 30.50 -17.23
CA GLY A 273 -3.80 29.62 -18.35
C GLY A 273 -2.74 28.58 -17.95
N GLY A 274 -1.55 28.68 -18.56
CA GLY A 274 -0.38 27.86 -18.23
C GLY A 274 0.64 28.54 -17.31
N ARG A 275 0.39 29.77 -16.85
CA ARG A 275 1.33 30.57 -16.07
C ARG A 275 0.93 30.60 -14.60
N SER A 276 1.89 30.37 -13.70
CA SER A 276 1.69 30.56 -12.26
C SER A 276 1.77 32.05 -11.91
N ILE A 277 0.78 32.55 -11.18
CA ILE A 277 0.72 33.94 -10.71
C ILE A 277 1.05 33.98 -9.22
N PRO A 278 2.04 34.77 -8.79
CA PRO A 278 2.33 34.95 -7.38
C PRO A 278 1.20 35.72 -6.70
N VAL A 279 0.76 35.26 -5.53
CA VAL A 279 -0.25 35.93 -4.71
C VAL A 279 0.30 36.09 -3.29
N ALA A 280 0.19 37.28 -2.73
CA ALA A 280 0.58 37.55 -1.35
C ALA A 280 -0.39 36.87 -0.38
N ALA A 281 0.11 36.27 0.70
CA ALA A 281 -0.73 35.60 1.70
C ALA A 281 -1.81 36.51 2.31
N ALA A 282 -1.57 37.83 2.39
CA ALA A 282 -2.54 38.80 2.88
C ALA A 282 -3.77 38.98 1.95
N ASN A 283 -3.67 38.56 0.69
CA ASN A 283 -4.70 38.71 -0.33
C ASN A 283 -5.48 37.40 -0.56
N VAL A 284 -5.28 36.41 0.32
CA VAL A 284 -5.86 35.07 0.20
C VAL A 284 -6.82 34.83 1.35
N ASP A 285 -8.06 34.59 1.00
CA ASP A 285 -9.11 34.12 1.91
C ASP A 285 -9.81 32.90 1.29
N ALA A 286 -10.47 32.11 2.13
CA ALA A 286 -11.19 30.90 1.71
C ALA A 286 -12.28 31.17 0.66
N ARG A 287 -12.78 32.42 0.56
CA ARG A 287 -13.82 32.81 -0.40
C ARG A 287 -13.36 33.79 -1.46
N ARG A 288 -12.16 34.37 -1.33
CA ARG A 288 -11.69 35.45 -2.19
C ARG A 288 -10.18 35.44 -2.30
N ILE A 289 -9.67 35.56 -3.53
CA ILE A 289 -8.26 35.77 -3.81
C ILE A 289 -8.12 37.04 -4.65
N ASP A 290 -7.33 37.99 -4.16
CA ASP A 290 -7.00 39.20 -4.92
C ASP A 290 -5.62 39.04 -5.56
N LEU A 291 -5.58 39.08 -6.89
CA LEU A 291 -4.34 38.95 -7.66
C LEU A 291 -4.20 40.07 -8.67
N GLN A 292 -2.95 40.43 -8.95
CA GLN A 292 -2.62 41.37 -10.01
C GLN A 292 -2.30 40.57 -11.28
N LEU A 293 -2.96 40.91 -12.38
CA LEU A 293 -2.64 40.34 -13.68
C LEU A 293 -1.29 40.87 -14.15
N PRO A 294 -0.45 40.05 -14.81
CA PRO A 294 0.77 40.54 -15.45
C PRO A 294 0.45 41.61 -16.51
N ALA A 295 1.31 42.62 -16.65
CA ALA A 295 1.14 43.68 -17.66
C ALA A 295 1.32 43.16 -19.09
N ASP A 296 2.10 42.09 -19.26
CA ASP A 296 2.33 41.37 -20.51
C ASP A 296 1.25 40.32 -20.82
N GLN A 297 0.19 40.23 -20.03
CA GLN A 297 -0.89 39.28 -20.24
C GLN A 297 -1.64 39.59 -21.55
N PRO A 298 -1.74 38.66 -22.51
CA PRO A 298 -2.53 38.84 -23.71
C PRO A 298 -4.00 39.12 -23.39
N ALA A 299 -4.59 40.07 -24.11
CA ALA A 299 -6.04 40.31 -24.06
C ALA A 299 -6.84 39.16 -24.72
N GLY A 300 -8.14 39.11 -24.45
CA GLY A 300 -9.02 38.03 -24.90
C GLY A 300 -9.51 37.16 -23.73
N ILE A 301 -9.88 35.92 -24.03
CA ILE A 301 -10.41 34.99 -23.02
C ILE A 301 -9.26 34.31 -22.28
N ALA A 302 -9.10 34.62 -21.00
CA ALA A 302 -8.17 33.94 -20.11
C ALA A 302 -8.92 32.98 -19.17
N ARG A 303 -8.22 31.98 -18.63
CA ARG A 303 -8.77 31.02 -17.66
C ARG A 303 -8.01 31.09 -16.35
N LEU A 304 -8.74 31.17 -15.24
CA LEU A 304 -8.18 31.15 -13.89
C LEU A 304 -8.44 29.79 -13.23
N MET A 305 -7.44 29.25 -12.55
CA MET A 305 -7.55 28.03 -11.72
C MET A 305 -6.75 28.21 -10.42
N VAL A 306 -7.19 27.54 -9.36
CA VAL A 306 -6.46 27.42 -8.09
C VAL A 306 -6.13 25.95 -7.89
N ASP A 307 -4.84 25.66 -7.72
CA ASP A 307 -4.34 24.32 -7.40
C ASP A 307 -3.98 24.28 -5.92
N HIS A 308 -4.52 23.32 -5.18
CA HIS A 308 -4.05 22.97 -3.85
C HIS A 308 -2.94 21.92 -3.95
N LEU A 309 -1.85 22.15 -3.23
CA LEU A 309 -0.66 21.32 -3.27
C LEU A 309 -0.43 20.67 -1.90
N PHE A 310 0.25 19.53 -1.90
CA PHE A 310 0.74 18.92 -0.67
C PHE A 310 2.17 18.41 -0.85
N GLN A 311 2.89 18.34 0.27
CA GLN A 311 4.22 17.76 0.32
C GLN A 311 4.14 16.41 1.04
N PRO A 312 4.42 15.27 0.36
CA PRO A 312 4.26 13.95 0.96
C PRO A 312 5.20 13.69 2.15
N ALA A 313 6.42 14.21 2.07
CA ALA A 313 7.42 14.13 3.12
C ALA A 313 8.35 15.37 3.07
N PRO A 314 8.93 15.81 4.20
CA PRO A 314 9.90 16.92 4.21
C PRO A 314 11.03 16.68 3.19
N GLY A 315 11.26 17.66 2.32
CA GLY A 315 12.30 17.61 1.28
C GLY A 315 11.90 16.98 -0.04
N GLN A 316 10.69 16.40 -0.17
CA GLN A 316 10.15 15.96 -1.46
C GLN A 316 9.48 17.12 -2.23
N ALA A 317 9.40 16.98 -3.56
CA ALA A 317 8.68 17.94 -4.40
C ALA A 317 7.17 17.97 -4.08
N GLU A 318 6.58 19.15 -4.21
CA GLU A 318 5.13 19.33 -4.07
C GLU A 318 4.37 18.54 -5.14
N ARG A 319 3.22 18.01 -4.74
CA ARG A 319 2.31 17.29 -5.63
C ARG A 319 0.96 17.97 -5.63
N LEU A 320 0.28 17.89 -6.77
CA LEU A 320 -1.09 18.34 -6.89
C LEU A 320 -2.00 17.47 -6.02
N TRP A 321 -2.79 18.12 -5.17
CA TRP A 321 -3.82 17.46 -4.35
C TRP A 321 -5.19 17.55 -5.05
N GLU A 322 -5.62 18.77 -5.35
CA GLU A 322 -6.87 19.05 -6.06
C GLU A 322 -6.75 20.37 -6.83
N SER A 323 -7.56 20.54 -7.87
CA SER A 323 -7.62 21.74 -8.70
C SER A 323 -9.05 22.26 -8.76
N SER A 324 -9.20 23.57 -8.85
CA SER A 324 -10.49 24.19 -9.09
C SER A 324 -10.98 24.01 -10.52
N ASN A 325 -12.21 24.43 -10.79
CA ASN A 325 -12.66 24.67 -12.15
C ASN A 325 -11.77 25.72 -12.84
N ALA A 326 -11.60 25.57 -14.15
CA ALA A 326 -11.02 26.59 -15.02
C ALA A 326 -12.09 27.63 -15.38
N LEU A 327 -12.13 28.75 -14.66
CA LEU A 327 -13.12 29.80 -14.90
C LEU A 327 -12.64 30.74 -16.02
N PRO A 328 -13.33 30.82 -17.16
CA PRO A 328 -12.99 31.78 -18.21
C PRO A 328 -13.45 33.20 -17.83
N PHE A 329 -12.66 34.20 -18.17
CA PHE A 329 -13.00 35.62 -18.07
C PHE A 329 -12.35 36.41 -19.20
N ALA A 330 -12.95 37.54 -19.57
CA ALA A 330 -12.46 38.39 -20.65
C ALA A 330 -11.50 39.46 -20.11
N ILE A 331 -10.35 39.59 -20.76
CA ILE A 331 -9.38 40.68 -20.55
C ILE A 331 -9.52 41.64 -21.73
N ALA A 332 -9.94 42.87 -21.46
CA ALA A 332 -10.14 43.88 -22.49
C ALA A 332 -8.79 44.40 -23.02
N PRO A 333 -8.62 44.52 -24.35
CA PRO A 333 -7.40 45.05 -24.93
C PRO A 333 -7.24 46.54 -24.66
N VAL A 334 -5.99 46.97 -24.47
CA VAL A 334 -5.61 48.39 -24.33
C VAL A 334 -4.98 48.86 -25.64
N VAL A 335 -5.57 49.88 -26.26
CA VAL A 335 -5.06 50.52 -27.49
C VAL A 335 -4.18 51.71 -27.10
N THR A 336 -2.93 51.73 -27.58
CA THR A 336 -1.95 52.77 -27.25
C THR A 336 -1.74 53.78 -28.39
N ALA A 337 -1.84 53.33 -29.64
CA ALA A 337 -1.72 54.21 -30.80
C ALA A 337 -2.57 53.72 -31.98
N VAL A 338 -3.04 54.67 -32.78
CA VAL A 338 -3.77 54.43 -34.03
C VAL A 338 -2.96 55.02 -35.16
N ALA A 339 -2.71 54.23 -36.22
CA ALA A 339 -2.07 54.68 -37.43
C ALA A 339 -2.92 54.32 -38.65
N ARG A 340 -3.02 55.24 -39.61
CA ARG A 340 -3.73 55.03 -40.87
C ARG A 340 -2.78 55.18 -42.05
N ALA A 341 -3.05 54.45 -43.12
CA ALA A 341 -2.38 54.62 -44.41
C ALA A 341 -3.37 54.31 -45.54
N GLY A 342 -3.72 55.29 -46.36
CA GLY A 342 -4.71 55.13 -47.42
C GLY A 342 -4.96 56.42 -48.18
N THR A 343 -5.91 56.37 -49.11
CA THR A 343 -6.37 57.52 -49.89
C THR A 343 -7.88 57.66 -49.79
N VAL A 344 -8.35 58.90 -49.91
CA VAL A 344 -9.78 59.21 -50.01
C VAL A 344 -10.09 59.59 -51.45
N ALA A 345 -11.08 58.92 -52.05
CA ALA A 345 -11.59 59.24 -53.37
C ALA A 345 -13.12 59.27 -53.31
N ALA A 346 -13.72 60.36 -53.80
CA ALA A 346 -15.18 60.56 -53.80
C ALA A 346 -15.85 60.34 -52.42
N GLY A 347 -15.24 60.84 -51.34
CA GLY A 347 -15.76 60.71 -49.97
C GLY A 347 -15.68 59.29 -49.39
N ARG A 348 -14.88 58.40 -49.99
CA ARG A 348 -14.64 57.05 -49.49
C ARG A 348 -13.16 56.77 -49.26
N PHE A 349 -12.84 56.25 -48.07
CA PHE A 349 -11.51 55.83 -47.67
C PHE A 349 -11.22 54.40 -48.14
N THR A 350 -10.05 54.21 -48.75
CA THR A 350 -9.48 52.88 -49.06
C THR A 350 -8.03 52.86 -48.59
N GLY A 351 -7.69 51.89 -47.76
CA GLY A 351 -6.39 51.85 -47.10
C GLY A 351 -6.33 50.83 -45.99
N SER A 352 -5.51 51.11 -44.99
CA SER A 352 -5.31 50.26 -43.82
C SER A 352 -5.28 51.08 -42.55
N VAL A 353 -5.85 50.52 -41.48
CA VAL A 353 -5.78 51.04 -40.13
C VAL A 353 -5.02 50.03 -39.29
N THR A 354 -3.96 50.49 -38.63
CA THR A 354 -3.11 49.70 -37.75
C THR A 354 -3.26 50.23 -36.32
N LEU A 355 -3.68 49.36 -35.40
CA LEU A 355 -3.66 49.64 -33.97
C LEU A 355 -2.40 49.07 -33.34
N THR A 356 -1.79 49.85 -32.44
CA THR A 356 -0.76 49.38 -31.52
C THR A 356 -1.41 49.12 -30.17
N LEU A 357 -1.16 47.95 -29.59
CA LEU A 357 -1.72 47.50 -28.34
C LEU A 357 -0.66 47.56 -27.22
N GLY A 358 -1.11 47.71 -25.98
CA GLY A 358 -0.22 47.73 -24.82
C GLY A 358 0.26 46.35 -24.35
N HIS A 359 -0.15 45.28 -25.03
CA HIS A 359 0.09 43.88 -24.65
C HIS A 359 0.31 43.03 -25.91
N PRO A 360 0.97 41.86 -25.78
CA PRO A 360 1.19 40.97 -26.91
C PRO A 360 -0.10 40.23 -27.29
N VAL A 361 -0.31 40.04 -28.60
CA VAL A 361 -1.40 39.26 -29.20
C VAL A 361 -0.82 37.96 -29.75
N GLY A 362 -1.43 36.83 -29.39
CA GLY A 362 -1.01 35.52 -29.87
C GLY A 362 -1.39 35.27 -31.33
N GLU A 363 -0.58 34.48 -32.04
CA GLU A 363 -0.78 34.14 -33.47
C GLU A 363 -2.12 33.44 -33.77
N ARG A 364 -2.73 32.82 -32.75
CA ARG A 364 -4.00 32.08 -32.86
C ARG A 364 -5.22 32.88 -32.44
N GLN A 365 -5.05 34.11 -31.99
CA GLN A 365 -6.16 34.95 -31.53
C GLN A 365 -6.88 35.60 -32.71
N THR A 366 -8.20 35.71 -32.63
CA THR A 366 -8.99 36.41 -33.64
C THR A 366 -9.09 37.89 -33.25
N ALA A 367 -8.70 38.77 -34.17
CA ALA A 367 -8.78 40.21 -33.95
C ALA A 367 -9.80 40.85 -34.91
N ALA A 368 -10.51 41.86 -34.43
CA ALA A 368 -11.35 42.73 -35.24
C ALA A 368 -11.19 44.19 -34.80
N LEU A 369 -11.35 45.10 -35.75
CA LEU A 369 -11.46 46.54 -35.47
C LEU A 369 -12.94 46.92 -35.53
N LEU A 370 -13.43 47.53 -34.46
CA LEU A 370 -14.77 48.10 -34.38
C LEU A 370 -14.65 49.61 -34.58
N PHE A 371 -15.39 50.13 -35.55
CA PHE A 371 -15.45 51.55 -35.86
C PHE A 371 -16.80 52.10 -35.44
N ASN A 372 -16.80 52.97 -34.44
CA ASN A 372 -17.99 53.65 -33.95
C ASN A 372 -17.93 55.13 -34.36
N PRO A 373 -19.02 55.73 -34.86
CA PRO A 373 -19.03 57.15 -35.20
C PRO A 373 -18.83 58.00 -33.93
N LEU A 374 -18.12 59.13 -34.07
CA LEU A 374 -18.06 60.13 -33.01
C LEU A 374 -19.46 60.70 -32.70
N PRO A 375 -19.68 61.24 -31.49
CA PRO A 375 -20.93 61.91 -31.13
C PRO A 375 -21.29 63.00 -32.16
N GLY A 376 -22.44 62.87 -32.82
CA GLY A 376 -22.91 63.80 -33.85
C GLY A 376 -22.55 63.42 -35.31
N GLY A 377 -21.76 62.37 -35.52
CA GLY A 377 -21.50 61.82 -36.86
C GLY A 377 -22.69 61.05 -37.44
N SER A 378 -22.94 61.16 -38.74
CA SER A 378 -24.01 60.40 -39.43
C SER A 378 -23.53 59.08 -40.05
N ALA A 379 -22.24 58.76 -39.92
CA ALA A 379 -21.65 57.59 -40.52
C ALA A 379 -22.05 56.29 -39.78
N PRO A 380 -22.31 55.18 -40.49
CA PRO A 380 -22.69 53.92 -39.85
C PRO A 380 -21.49 53.29 -39.12
N ALA A 381 -21.77 52.65 -37.98
CA ALA A 381 -20.78 51.81 -37.29
C ALA A 381 -20.56 50.50 -38.06
N PHE A 382 -19.33 49.99 -38.07
CA PHE A 382 -18.98 48.75 -38.76
C PHE A 382 -17.81 48.03 -38.08
N SER A 383 -17.63 46.75 -38.39
CA SER A 383 -16.54 45.91 -37.87
C SER A 383 -15.77 45.28 -39.02
N VAL A 384 -14.45 45.22 -38.91
CA VAL A 384 -13.58 44.62 -39.93
C VAL A 384 -12.62 43.63 -39.28
N PRO A 385 -12.44 42.41 -39.84
CA PRO A 385 -11.44 41.49 -39.34
C PRO A 385 -10.04 42.11 -39.46
N ALA A 386 -9.24 41.95 -38.41
CA ALA A 386 -7.88 42.42 -38.33
C ALA A 386 -6.91 41.23 -38.25
N ARG A 387 -5.70 41.42 -38.77
CA ARG A 387 -4.61 40.44 -38.68
C ARG A 387 -3.42 41.04 -37.97
N LEU A 388 -2.64 40.19 -37.29
CA LEU A 388 -1.36 40.59 -36.72
C LEU A 388 -0.42 41.04 -37.84
N VAL A 389 0.30 42.13 -37.63
CA VAL A 389 1.31 42.60 -38.58
C VAL A 389 2.52 41.66 -38.53
N GLU A 390 3.03 41.23 -39.69
CA GLU A 390 4.20 40.34 -39.76
C GLU A 390 5.39 40.92 -39.00
N GLY A 391 5.97 40.13 -38.10
CA GLY A 391 7.10 40.53 -37.25
C GLY A 391 6.75 41.40 -36.05
N SER A 392 5.47 41.75 -35.83
CA SER A 392 4.99 42.46 -34.64
C SER A 392 4.27 41.50 -33.70
N THR A 393 4.36 41.75 -32.40
CA THR A 393 3.59 41.01 -31.38
C THR A 393 2.43 41.82 -30.81
N ASP A 394 2.33 43.10 -31.16
CA ASP A 394 1.48 44.10 -30.50
C ASP A 394 0.69 44.97 -31.50
N ARG A 395 0.87 44.76 -32.82
CA ARG A 395 0.21 45.55 -33.86
C ARG A 395 -0.76 44.72 -34.67
N ILE A 396 -2.00 45.16 -34.72
CA ILE A 396 -3.05 44.57 -35.55
C ILE A 396 -3.44 45.53 -36.67
N ARG A 397 -3.65 44.99 -37.87
CA ARG A 397 -3.99 45.76 -39.07
C ARG A 397 -5.27 45.23 -39.70
N ALA A 398 -6.19 46.14 -40.01
CA ALA A 398 -7.33 45.87 -40.88
C ALA A 398 -7.19 46.66 -42.18
N ASP A 399 -7.52 46.03 -43.30
CA ASP A 399 -7.60 46.70 -44.60
C ASP A 399 -9.06 47.11 -44.86
N LEU A 400 -9.25 48.36 -45.25
CA LEU A 400 -10.53 49.01 -45.49
C LEU A 400 -10.69 49.29 -46.98
N ALA A 401 -11.87 49.00 -47.53
CA ALA A 401 -12.20 49.26 -48.93
C ALA A 401 -13.56 49.95 -49.05
N GLY A 402 -13.56 51.19 -49.57
CA GLY A 402 -14.80 51.92 -49.88
C GLY A 402 -15.63 52.35 -48.66
N VAL A 403 -15.00 52.56 -47.51
CA VAL A 403 -15.66 53.03 -46.27
C VAL A 403 -15.94 54.53 -46.36
N VAL A 404 -17.02 55.03 -45.75
CA VAL A 404 -17.28 56.47 -45.69
C VAL A 404 -16.12 57.18 -44.98
N ALA A 405 -15.57 58.23 -45.60
CA ALA A 405 -14.53 59.06 -44.98
C ALA A 405 -15.18 59.89 -43.86
N ALA A 406 -14.82 59.59 -42.61
CA ALA A 406 -15.26 60.30 -41.42
C ALA A 406 -14.33 59.96 -40.24
N ASP A 407 -14.48 60.67 -39.13
CA ASP A 407 -13.78 60.35 -37.88
C ASP A 407 -14.54 59.26 -37.10
N TYR A 408 -13.83 58.19 -36.75
CA TYR A 408 -14.37 57.06 -35.99
C TYR A 408 -13.60 56.84 -34.70
N VAL A 409 -14.32 56.54 -33.62
CA VAL A 409 -13.74 55.91 -32.43
C VAL A 409 -13.46 54.45 -32.77
N VAL A 410 -12.19 54.06 -32.71
CA VAL A 410 -11.76 52.70 -33.05
C VAL A 410 -11.53 51.91 -31.78
N ARG A 411 -12.05 50.69 -31.76
CA ARG A 411 -11.84 49.73 -30.68
C ARG A 411 -11.25 48.45 -31.24
N ALA A 412 -10.38 47.83 -30.46
CA ALA A 412 -9.87 46.51 -30.76
C ALA A 412 -10.77 45.47 -30.10
N GLU A 413 -11.14 44.42 -30.82
CA GLU A 413 -11.77 43.23 -30.25
C GLU A 413 -10.83 42.04 -30.46
N ILE A 414 -10.48 41.34 -29.39
CA ILE A 414 -9.60 40.16 -29.41
C ILE A 414 -10.33 39.00 -28.74
N ASP A 415 -10.54 37.90 -29.46
CA ASP A 415 -11.27 36.70 -28.99
C ASP A 415 -12.63 37.04 -28.30
N GLY A 416 -13.33 38.07 -28.79
CA GLY A 416 -14.60 38.53 -28.22
C GLY A 416 -14.50 39.57 -27.09
N ALA A 417 -13.28 39.93 -26.64
CA ALA A 417 -13.05 40.98 -25.65
C ALA A 417 -12.75 42.32 -26.33
N ALA A 418 -13.64 43.30 -26.19
CA ALA A 418 -13.51 44.62 -26.82
C ALA A 418 -12.81 45.64 -25.90
N SER A 419 -11.97 46.51 -26.48
CA SER A 419 -11.31 47.60 -25.76
C SER A 419 -12.33 48.63 -25.27
N LEU A 420 -11.98 49.34 -24.21
CA LEU A 420 -12.77 50.47 -23.72
C LEU A 420 -12.45 51.73 -24.55
N PRO A 421 -13.47 52.46 -25.03
CA PRO A 421 -13.27 53.81 -25.56
C PRO A 421 -12.98 54.80 -24.43
N THR A 422 -12.24 55.88 -24.74
CA THR A 422 -12.08 57.02 -23.83
C THR A 422 -13.35 57.86 -23.84
N LEU A 423 -13.71 58.43 -22.69
CA LEU A 423 -14.89 59.27 -22.51
C LEU A 423 -14.45 60.72 -22.33
N GLY A 424 -14.89 61.58 -23.24
CA GLY A 424 -14.72 63.02 -23.19
C GLY A 424 -16.00 63.75 -22.75
N PRO A 425 -15.96 65.10 -22.70
CA PRO A 425 -17.07 65.92 -22.22
C PRO A 425 -18.34 65.86 -23.09
N GLN A 426 -18.24 65.41 -24.34
CA GLN A 426 -19.34 65.33 -25.32
C GLN A 426 -19.73 63.87 -25.67
N GLY A 427 -19.12 62.87 -25.03
CA GLY A 427 -19.28 61.44 -25.35
C GLY A 427 -17.95 60.73 -25.57
N PHE A 428 -17.96 59.56 -26.20
CA PHE A 428 -16.72 58.83 -26.49
C PHE A 428 -15.86 59.60 -27.49
N ASP A 429 -14.62 59.87 -27.14
CA ASP A 429 -13.74 60.80 -27.87
C ASP A 429 -12.44 60.17 -28.36
N GLY A 430 -12.21 58.88 -28.08
CA GLY A 430 -11.01 58.20 -28.54
C GLY A 430 -10.94 56.71 -28.19
N PRO A 431 -9.92 56.00 -28.70
CA PRO A 431 -8.93 56.49 -29.66
C PRO A 431 -9.54 56.68 -31.06
N VAL A 432 -9.14 57.75 -31.76
CA VAL A 432 -9.77 58.16 -33.04
C VAL A 432 -8.94 57.69 -34.23
N ALA A 433 -9.61 57.12 -35.24
CA ALA A 433 -9.09 57.04 -36.60
C ALA A 433 -9.83 58.07 -37.46
N ASP A 434 -9.10 59.11 -37.83
CA ASP A 434 -9.51 60.05 -38.87
C ASP A 434 -9.45 59.32 -40.21
N LEU A 435 -10.57 59.13 -40.90
CA LEU A 435 -10.59 58.57 -42.26
C LEU A 435 -10.89 59.64 -43.33
N ASP A 436 -10.91 60.93 -42.97
CA ASP A 436 -11.19 62.09 -43.81
C ASP A 436 -10.12 63.19 -43.63
N PRO A 437 -8.92 63.02 -44.24
CA PRO A 437 -7.78 63.96 -44.09
C PRO A 437 -8.05 65.38 -44.57
#